data_AF-A0A8T3ZZ03-F1
#
_entry.id   AF-A0A8T3ZZ03-F1
#
_cell.length_a   1.000
_cell.length_b   1.000
_cell.length_c   1.000
_cell.angle_alpha   90.00
_cell.angle_beta   90.00
_cell.angle_gamma   90.00
#
_symmetry.space_group_name_H-M   'P 1'
#
loop_
_entity.id
_entity.type
_entity.pdbx_description
1 polymer ?
#
loop_
_entity_poly.entity_id
_entity_poly.type
_entity_poly.pdbx_seq_one_letter_code
_entity_poly.pdbx_strand_id
1 'polypeptide(L)'
;MKIYLDTCVWCRPFDKPTPRIESERRAYLKILRKVYEGKFSIVGSIFLDIEVERIEGGKKRESAKKSMDKAISEKIELVTQEILSRKREICKVGLKDMDAYHIA
;
A
#
# COMPACT_ATOMS: atom_id res chain seq x y z
N MET A 1 9.83 7.08 -11.85
CA MET A 1 9.70 5.63 -11.55
C MET A 1 8.38 5.41 -10.82
N LYS A 2 7.55 4.45 -11.25
CA LYS A 2 6.30 4.11 -10.56
C LYS A 2 6.56 3.08 -9.46
N ILE A 3 5.95 3.26 -8.30
CA ILE A 3 6.05 2.32 -7.18
C ILE A 3 4.65 2.02 -6.62
N TYR A 4 4.50 0.86 -6.01
CA TYR A 4 3.29 0.43 -5.30
C TYR A 4 3.66 0.13 -3.85
N LEU A 5 2.82 0.56 -2.91
CA LEU A 5 3.04 0.34 -1.48
C LEU A 5 1.85 -0.41 -0.90
N ASP A 6 2.13 -1.57 -0.29
CA ASP A 6 1.19 -2.36 0.52
C ASP A 6 0.60 -1.49 1.66
N THR A 7 -0.67 -1.72 1.99
CA THR A 7 -1.40 -1.15 3.13
C THR A 7 -0.60 -1.14 4.44
N CYS A 8 0.16 -2.20 4.71
CA CYS A 8 0.99 -2.27 5.92
C CYS A 8 2.05 -1.16 5.98
N VAL A 9 2.58 -0.73 4.84
CA VAL A 9 3.60 0.33 4.75
C VAL A 9 3.01 1.68 5.19
N TRP A 10 1.78 1.99 4.76
CA TRP A 10 1.05 3.20 5.13
C TRP A 10 0.75 3.26 6.64
N CYS A 11 0.66 2.10 7.30
CA CYS A 11 0.44 1.99 8.72
C CYS A 11 1.69 2.22 9.58
N ARG A 12 2.90 2.00 9.04
CA ARG A 12 4.15 1.98 9.81
C ARG A 12 4.42 3.22 10.67
N PRO A 13 4.09 4.45 10.26
CA PRO A 13 4.28 5.63 11.10
C PRO A 13 3.45 5.62 12.40
N PHE A 14 2.40 4.80 12.46
CA PHE A 14 1.40 4.77 13.53
C PHE A 14 1.44 3.47 14.34
N ASP A 15 2.27 2.51 13.95
CA ASP A 15 2.46 1.27 14.68
C ASP A 15 3.26 1.50 15.98
N LYS A 16 3.11 0.60 16.95
CA LYS A 16 3.88 0.66 18.20
C LYS A 16 5.39 0.60 17.88
N PRO A 17 6.20 1.53 18.40
CA PRO A 17 7.61 1.61 18.03
C PRO A 17 8.38 0.39 18.53
N THR A 18 9.09 -0.25 17.60
CA THR A 18 10.12 -1.28 17.84
C THR A 18 11.33 -0.91 16.98
N PRO A 19 12.55 -1.44 17.25
CA PRO A 19 13.72 -1.14 16.42
C PRO A 19 13.48 -1.41 14.91
N ARG A 20 12.74 -2.49 14.60
CA ARG A 20 12.31 -2.82 13.24
C ARG A 20 11.35 -1.78 12.67
N ILE A 21 10.25 -1.49 13.38
CA ILE A 21 9.22 -0.53 12.91
C ILE A 21 9.81 0.87 12.74
N GLU A 22 10.73 1.28 13.60
CA GLU A 22 11.44 2.56 13.45
C GLU A 22 12.31 2.61 12.19
N SER A 23 12.95 1.50 11.84
CA SER A 23 13.71 1.40 10.58
C SER A 23 12.78 1.49 9.36
N GLU A 24 11.68 0.74 9.38
CA GLU A 24 10.67 0.75 8.31
C GLU A 24 10.00 2.13 8.17
N ARG A 25 9.69 2.80 9.29
CA ARG A 25 9.17 4.18 9.32
C ARG A 25 10.13 5.16 8.67
N ARG A 26 11.44 5.08 8.97
CA ARG A 26 12.45 5.91 8.30
C ARG A 26 12.54 5.63 6.80
N ALA A 27 12.44 4.36 6.39
CA ALA A 27 12.42 4.00 4.97
C ALA A 27 11.19 4.59 4.26
N TYR A 28 10.01 4.47 4.86
CA TYR A 28 8.77 5.08 4.36
C TYR A 28 8.91 6.60 4.18
N LEU A 29 9.41 7.32 5.18
CA LEU A 29 9.61 8.77 5.08
C LEU A 29 10.61 9.16 3.97
N LYS A 30 11.65 8.35 3.76
CA LYS A 30 12.59 8.53 2.63
C LYS A 30 11.88 8.34 1.28
N ILE A 31 11.01 7.34 1.16
CA ILE A 31 10.21 7.11 -0.05
C ILE A 31 9.31 8.31 -0.31
N LEU A 32 8.56 8.78 0.69
CA LEU A 32 7.70 9.96 0.55
C LEU A 32 8.48 11.20 0.12
N ARG A 33 9.66 11.43 0.69
CA ARG A 33 10.53 12.53 0.26
C ARG A 33 10.90 12.42 -1.23
N LYS A 34 11.17 11.22 -1.74
CA LYS A 34 11.45 11.01 -3.17
C LYS A 34 10.22 11.23 -4.05
N VAL A 35 9.03 10.96 -3.53
CA VAL A 35 7.76 11.30 -4.20
C VAL A 35 7.59 12.83 -4.28
N TYR A 36 7.80 13.54 -3.17
CA TYR A 36 7.76 15.01 -3.16
C TYR A 36 8.84 15.67 -4.03
N GLU A 37 10.01 15.05 -4.16
CA GLU A 37 11.07 15.48 -5.09
C GLU A 37 10.74 15.16 -6.56
N GLY A 38 9.56 14.58 -6.86
CA GLY A 38 9.15 14.20 -8.23
C GLY A 38 9.91 13.01 -8.82
N LYS A 39 10.71 12.30 -8.02
CA LYS A 39 11.53 11.17 -8.50
C LYS A 39 10.70 9.90 -8.64
N PHE A 40 9.78 9.69 -7.71
CA PHE A 40 8.86 8.55 -7.68
C PHE A 40 7.43 9.03 -7.82
N SER A 41 6.60 8.21 -8.46
CA SER A 41 5.15 8.34 -8.45
C SER A 41 4.54 7.08 -7.85
N ILE A 42 3.55 7.24 -6.97
CA ILE A 42 2.90 6.11 -6.32
C ILE A 42 1.63 5.77 -7.11
N VAL A 43 1.47 4.49 -7.44
CA VAL A 43 0.24 3.91 -7.94
C VAL A 43 -0.46 3.21 -6.78
N GLY A 44 -1.76 3.44 -6.65
CA GLY A 44 -2.65 2.76 -5.70
C GLY A 44 -3.66 1.88 -6.42
N SER A 45 -4.45 1.15 -5.65
CA SER A 45 -5.56 0.34 -6.17
C SER A 45 -6.73 0.32 -5.20
N ILE A 46 -7.92 -0.04 -5.68
CA ILE A 46 -9.12 -0.25 -4.86
C ILE A 46 -8.89 -1.20 -3.67
N PHE A 47 -8.00 -2.17 -3.82
CA PHE A 47 -7.65 -3.10 -2.74
C PHE A 47 -7.03 -2.41 -1.52
N LEU A 48 -6.26 -1.32 -1.71
CA LEU A 48 -5.71 -0.56 -0.58
C LEU A 48 -6.84 0.07 0.25
N ASP A 49 -7.90 0.57 -0.39
CA ASP A 49 -9.04 1.13 0.36
C ASP A 49 -9.77 0.05 1.14
N ILE A 50 -10.01 -1.11 0.50
CA ILE A 50 -10.67 -2.26 1.13
C ILE A 50 -9.90 -2.69 2.39
N GLU A 51 -8.57 -2.76 2.31
CA GLU A 51 -7.74 -3.15 3.45
C GLU A 51 -7.67 -2.05 4.52
N VAL A 52 -7.56 -0.79 4.10
CA VAL A 52 -7.50 0.34 5.04
C VAL A 52 -8.79 0.49 5.82
N GLU A 53 -9.95 0.21 5.23
CA GLU A 53 -11.23 0.21 5.96
C GLU A 53 -11.26 -0.82 7.10
N ARG A 54 -10.52 -1.92 6.95
CA ARG A 54 -10.41 -3.01 7.92
C ARG A 54 -9.39 -2.73 9.04
N ILE A 55 -8.64 -1.62 8.97
CA ILE A 55 -7.69 -1.25 10.04
C ILE A 55 -8.44 -0.94 11.34
N GLU A 56 -8.07 -1.65 12.40
CA GLU A 56 -8.51 -1.36 13.75
C GLU A 56 -7.90 -0.05 14.29
N GLY A 57 -8.74 0.74 14.97
CA GLY A 57 -8.34 2.03 15.54
C GLY A 57 -8.56 3.20 14.57
N GLY A 58 -9.62 3.97 14.83
CA GLY A 58 -10.08 5.05 13.93
C GLY A 58 -9.00 6.08 13.57
N LYS A 59 -8.15 6.47 14.53
CA LYS A 59 -7.06 7.44 14.30
C LYS A 59 -5.99 6.90 13.34
N LYS A 60 -5.62 5.63 13.49
CA LYS A 60 -4.60 4.97 12.63
C LYS A 60 -5.14 4.87 11.20
N ARG A 61 -6.36 4.38 11.05
CA ARG A 61 -7.06 4.29 9.76
C ARG A 61 -7.15 5.64 9.06
N GLU A 62 -7.63 6.67 9.76
CA GLU A 62 -7.79 8.02 9.19
C GLU A 62 -6.44 8.61 8.74
N SER A 63 -5.39 8.40 9.52
CA SER A 63 -4.06 8.90 9.19
C SER A 63 -3.42 8.17 8.00
N ALA A 64 -3.66 6.87 7.87
CA ALA A 64 -3.26 6.08 6.70
C ALA A 64 -3.98 6.57 5.44
N LYS A 65 -5.32 6.72 5.48
CA LYS A 65 -6.10 7.27 4.35
C LYS A 65 -5.59 8.64 3.91
N LYS A 66 -5.43 9.58 4.84
CA LYS A 66 -4.90 10.92 4.54
C LYS A 66 -3.51 10.88 3.91
N SER A 67 -2.68 9.90 4.26
CA SER A 67 -1.35 9.74 3.66
C SER A 67 -1.45 9.21 2.24
N MET A 68 -2.32 8.23 2.01
CA MET A 68 -2.61 7.67 0.69
C MET A 68 -3.17 8.73 -0.26
N ASP A 69 -4.20 9.46 0.16
CA ASP A 69 -4.86 10.50 -0.64
C ASP A 69 -3.89 11.59 -1.12
N LYS A 70 -2.85 11.88 -0.33
CA LYS A 70 -1.85 12.90 -0.65
C LYS A 70 -0.71 12.39 -1.52
N ALA A 71 -0.38 11.11 -1.44
CA ALA A 71 0.84 10.57 -2.01
C ALA A 71 0.59 9.72 -3.27
N ILE A 72 -0.58 9.10 -3.39
CA ILE A 72 -0.98 8.32 -4.55
C ILE A 72 -1.32 9.27 -5.71
N SER A 73 -0.58 9.13 -6.81
CA SER A 73 -0.74 9.95 -8.01
C SER A 73 -1.68 9.33 -9.06
N GLU A 74 -1.90 8.02 -8.97
CA GLU A 74 -2.70 7.24 -9.92
C GLU A 74 -3.35 6.10 -9.16
N LYS A 75 -4.61 5.79 -9.45
CA LYS A 75 -5.34 4.73 -8.74
C LYS A 75 -6.05 3.80 -9.71
N ILE A 76 -5.79 2.50 -9.55
CA ILE A 76 -6.42 1.43 -10.32
C ILE A 76 -7.73 1.04 -9.63
N GLU A 77 -8.85 1.49 -10.18
CA GLU A 77 -10.19 1.24 -9.62
C GLU A 77 -10.87 -0.02 -10.19
N LEU A 78 -10.45 -0.46 -11.38
CA LEU A 78 -11.11 -1.55 -12.10
C LEU A 78 -10.29 -2.84 -12.04
N VAL A 79 -10.94 -3.93 -11.65
CA VAL A 79 -10.37 -5.28 -11.68
C VAL A 79 -10.70 -5.93 -13.03
N THR A 80 -9.69 -6.11 -13.86
CA THR A 80 -9.84 -6.71 -15.20
C THR A 80 -9.78 -8.24 -15.12
N GLN A 81 -10.22 -8.92 -16.19
CA GLN A 81 -10.04 -10.38 -16.31
C GLN A 81 -8.57 -10.80 -16.28
N GLU A 82 -7.68 -9.91 -16.74
CA GLU A 82 -6.23 -10.14 -16.74
C GLU A 82 -5.68 -10.14 -15.31
N ILE A 83 -6.08 -9.16 -14.47
CA ILE A 83 -5.76 -9.13 -13.03
C ILE A 83 -6.31 -10.39 -12.34
N LEU A 84 -7.55 -10.79 -12.63
CA LEU A 84 -8.14 -12.00 -12.04
C LEU A 84 -7.39 -13.27 -12.46
N SER A 85 -6.97 -13.37 -13.72
CA SER A 85 -6.17 -14.50 -14.21
C SER A 85 -4.82 -14.54 -13.50
N ARG A 86 -4.12 -13.40 -13.46
CA ARG A 86 -2.80 -13.28 -12.86
C ARG A 86 -2.83 -13.58 -11.36
N LYS A 87 -3.82 -13.04 -10.66
CA LYS A 87 -4.07 -13.33 -9.24
C LYS A 87 -4.27 -14.83 -8.99
N ARG A 88 -5.01 -15.54 -9.86
CA ARG A 88 -5.19 -17.01 -9.73
C ARG A 88 -3.88 -17.76 -9.90
N GLU A 89 -3.03 -17.35 -10.82
CA GLU A 89 -1.69 -17.94 -10.98
C GLU A 89 -0.83 -17.72 -9.74
N ILE A 90 -0.81 -16.49 -9.20
CA ILE A 90 -0.05 -16.13 -8.00
C ILE A 90 -0.51 -16.95 -6.78
N CYS A 91 -1.82 -17.13 -6.60
CA CYS A 91 -2.35 -17.96 -5.53
C CYS A 91 -1.90 -19.43 -5.62
N LYS A 92 -1.69 -19.98 -6.82
CA LYS A 92 -1.19 -21.37 -6.99
C LYS A 92 0.22 -21.54 -6.43
N VAL A 93 0.99 -20.45 -6.33
CA VAL A 93 2.34 -20.44 -5.75
C VAL A 93 2.32 -20.26 -4.22
N GLY A 94 1.13 -20.21 -3.60
CA GLY A 94 0.95 -20.20 -2.15
C GLY A 94 0.70 -18.82 -1.53
N LEU A 95 0.56 -17.76 -2.33
CA LEU A 95 0.26 -16.44 -1.80
C LEU A 95 -1.23 -16.28 -1.47
N LYS A 96 -1.52 -15.59 -0.37
CA LYS A 96 -2.89 -15.34 0.10
C LYS A 96 -3.67 -14.44 -0.86
N ASP A 97 -4.99 -14.52 -0.78
CA ASP A 97 -5.92 -13.91 -1.72
C ASP A 97 -5.72 -12.41 -1.95
N MET A 98 -5.69 -11.62 -0.86
CA MET A 98 -5.50 -10.16 -0.91
C MET A 98 -4.08 -9.79 -1.36
N ASP A 99 -3.08 -10.44 -0.79
CA ASP A 99 -1.67 -10.25 -1.17
C ASP A 99 -1.45 -10.51 -2.67
N ALA A 100 -2.17 -11.48 -3.24
CA ALA A 100 -2.11 -11.77 -4.66
C ALA A 100 -2.70 -10.67 -5.54
N TYR A 101 -3.69 -9.91 -5.06
CA TYR A 101 -4.21 -8.74 -5.78
C TYR A 101 -3.24 -7.56 -5.80
N HIS A 102 -2.38 -7.40 -4.79
CA HIS A 102 -1.36 -6.35 -4.80
C HIS A 102 -0.25 -6.61 -5.83
N ILE A 103 -0.05 -7.87 -6.23
CA ILE A 103 0.99 -8.28 -7.18
C ILE A 103 0.45 -8.44 -8.61
N ALA A 104 -0.83 -8.80 -8.76
CA ALA A 104 -1.48 -9.10 -10.03
C ALA A 104 -1.70 -7.87 -10.92
#